data_AF-A0A9P6WX12-F1
#
_entry.id   AF-A0A9P6WX12-F1
#
_cell.length_a   1.000
_cell.length_b   1.000
_cell.length_c   1.000
_cell.angle_alpha   90.00
_cell.angle_beta   90.00
_cell.angle_gamma   90.00
#
_symmetry.space_group_name_H-M   'P 1'
#
loop_
_entity.id
_entity.type
_entity.pdbx_description
1 polymer ?
#
loop_
_entity_poly.entity_id
_entity_poly.type
_entity_poly.pdbx_seq_one_letter_code
_entity_poly.pdbx_strand_id
1 'polypeptide(L)'
;MNEIYSVEPGVISETYILKAMSLYWNLYVLDNKYQDNVLQNIVQYDNKFQEFIQEQKKNGFKIIGYARKSPGEKDTEKRARLLRTMIDKLKSRSLIQNVFVSECSSANDPLHKRDAGQVGFEGADGSTKDMLEFLKVSESKVILVTLDYAGLSTNVEDLKEFLREYESVEKVVADRLPVKPEMEIFNRETLLLDEDAISKFDCRKRSVQRSL
;
A
#
# COMPACT_ATOMS: atom_id res chain seq x y z
N MET A 1 -9.39 -12.71 -13.12
CA MET A 1 -9.05 -13.87 -12.26
C MET A 1 -8.03 -13.36 -11.25
N ASN A 2 -8.42 -13.17 -9.99
CA ASN A 2 -7.52 -12.67 -8.95
C ASN A 2 -6.62 -13.81 -8.47
N GLU A 3 -5.30 -13.66 -8.54
CA GLU A 3 -4.37 -14.63 -7.98
C GLU A 3 -4.27 -14.43 -6.46
N ILE A 4 -4.81 -15.38 -5.70
CA ILE A 4 -4.70 -15.42 -4.23
C ILE A 4 -3.67 -16.49 -3.90
N TYR A 5 -2.50 -16.08 -3.41
CA TYR A 5 -1.44 -17.00 -2.98
C TYR A 5 -1.66 -17.41 -1.52
N SER A 6 -1.99 -18.69 -1.27
CA SER A 6 -2.05 -19.29 0.10
C SER A 6 -0.72 -19.98 0.47
N VAL A 7 -0.42 -20.13 1.77
CA VAL A 7 0.91 -20.52 2.27
C VAL A 7 0.85 -21.74 3.20
N GLU A 8 1.77 -22.71 3.02
CA GLU A 8 2.05 -23.81 3.97
C GLU A 8 3.24 -23.46 4.90
N PRO A 9 3.23 -23.92 6.17
CA PRO A 9 4.18 -23.48 7.19
C PRO A 9 5.58 -24.13 7.07
N GLY A 10 6.64 -23.31 7.09
CA GLY A 10 8.05 -23.70 7.23
C GLY A 10 8.74 -23.09 8.47
N VAL A 11 9.90 -23.67 8.86
CA VAL A 11 10.68 -23.34 10.08
C VAL A 11 11.44 -22.01 9.94
N ILE A 12 11.43 -21.16 10.98
CA ILE A 12 11.95 -19.77 10.95
C ILE A 12 12.97 -19.53 12.07
N SER A 13 14.00 -18.73 11.79
CA SER A 13 15.08 -18.43 12.74
C SER A 13 14.71 -17.38 13.82
N GLU A 14 15.33 -17.51 15.00
CA GLU A 14 15.08 -16.73 16.22
C GLU A 14 15.29 -15.21 16.07
N THR A 15 16.21 -14.79 15.20
CA THR A 15 16.47 -13.37 14.90
C THR A 15 15.32 -12.71 14.14
N TYR A 16 14.59 -13.47 13.33
CA TYR A 16 13.42 -12.97 12.59
C TYR A 16 12.19 -12.81 13.50
N ILE A 17 12.05 -13.69 14.49
CA ILE A 17 10.99 -13.61 15.51
C ILE A 17 11.11 -12.30 16.28
N LEU A 18 12.30 -11.95 16.76
CA LEU A 18 12.55 -10.70 17.47
C LEU A 18 12.25 -9.45 16.61
N LYS A 19 12.58 -9.51 15.31
CA LYS A 19 12.32 -8.40 14.38
C LYS A 19 10.82 -8.21 14.14
N ALA A 20 10.08 -9.28 13.90
CA ALA A 20 8.63 -9.23 13.72
C ALA A 20 7.89 -8.84 15.02
N MET A 21 8.33 -9.32 16.19
CA MET A 21 7.80 -8.90 17.50
C MET A 21 8.02 -7.40 17.76
N SER A 22 9.14 -6.81 17.29
CA SER A 22 9.40 -5.37 17.41
C SER A 22 8.54 -4.50 16.48
N LEU A 23 8.14 -5.05 15.32
CA LEU A 23 7.39 -4.34 14.28
C LEU A 23 5.87 -4.37 14.50
N TYR A 24 5.36 -5.36 15.23
CA TYR A 24 3.93 -5.62 15.37
C TYR A 24 3.53 -5.76 16.85
N TRP A 25 3.26 -4.63 17.50
CA TRP A 25 2.85 -4.55 18.91
C TRP A 25 1.63 -5.43 19.25
N ASN A 26 0.74 -5.67 18.29
CA ASN A 26 -0.43 -6.54 18.46
C ASN A 26 -0.06 -8.01 18.74
N LEU A 27 1.16 -8.45 18.42
CA LEU A 27 1.64 -9.80 18.75
C LEU A 27 1.75 -10.02 20.27
N TYR A 28 2.07 -8.97 21.04
CA TYR A 28 2.16 -9.05 22.50
C TYR A 28 0.80 -9.29 23.19
N VAL A 29 -0.31 -8.99 22.49
CA VAL A 29 -1.67 -9.19 23.01
C VAL A 29 -2.16 -10.62 22.73
N LEU A 30 -1.52 -11.33 21.79
CA LEU A 30 -1.89 -12.71 21.45
C LEU A 30 -1.35 -13.69 22.50
N ASP A 31 -2.15 -14.70 22.81
CA ASP A 31 -1.72 -15.86 23.60
C ASP A 31 -0.50 -16.52 22.92
N ASN A 32 0.53 -16.86 23.69
CA ASN A 32 1.81 -17.39 23.20
C ASN A 32 1.63 -18.55 22.21
N LYS A 33 0.61 -19.39 22.40
CA LYS A 33 0.31 -20.52 21.51
C LYS A 33 -0.06 -20.12 20.06
N TYR A 34 -0.45 -18.87 19.83
CA TYR A 34 -0.79 -18.34 18.50
C TYR A 34 0.28 -17.38 17.94
N GLN A 35 1.22 -16.92 18.77
CA GLN A 35 2.25 -15.97 18.35
C GLN A 35 3.15 -16.56 17.27
N ASP A 36 3.63 -17.80 17.46
CA ASP A 36 4.53 -18.46 16.51
C ASP A 36 3.89 -18.61 15.12
N ASN A 37 2.63 -19.00 15.04
CA ASN A 37 1.94 -19.17 13.75
C ASN A 37 1.77 -17.82 13.03
N VAL A 38 1.37 -16.76 13.76
CA VAL A 38 1.23 -15.42 13.17
C VAL A 38 2.58 -14.86 12.73
N LEU A 39 3.63 -15.03 13.55
CA LEU A 39 5.00 -14.68 13.20
C LEU A 39 5.46 -15.42 11.94
N GLN A 40 5.15 -16.72 11.83
CA GLN A 40 5.49 -17.50 10.67
C GLN A 40 4.82 -16.99 9.40
N ASN A 41 3.52 -16.67 9.48
CA ASN A 41 2.79 -16.11 8.35
C ASN A 41 3.32 -14.75 7.93
N ILE A 42 3.71 -13.89 8.88
CA ILE A 42 4.29 -12.57 8.59
C ILE A 42 5.64 -12.71 7.89
N VAL A 43 6.54 -13.55 8.42
CA VAL A 43 7.88 -13.69 7.84
C VAL A 43 7.82 -14.36 6.47
N GLN A 44 6.99 -15.39 6.30
CA GLN A 44 6.79 -16.03 5.01
C GLN A 44 6.16 -15.08 4.00
N TYR A 45 5.21 -14.24 4.44
CA TYR A 45 4.64 -13.18 3.62
C TYR A 45 5.73 -12.21 3.13
N ASP A 46 6.53 -11.68 4.06
CA ASP A 46 7.58 -10.71 3.72
C ASP A 46 8.56 -11.31 2.71
N ASN A 47 8.98 -12.56 2.88
CA ASN A 47 9.88 -13.23 1.94
C ASN A 47 9.24 -13.40 0.55
N LYS A 48 8.02 -13.96 0.47
CA LYS A 48 7.33 -14.16 -0.81
C LYS A 48 7.05 -12.86 -1.53
N PHE A 49 6.67 -11.82 -0.79
CA PHE A 49 6.41 -10.52 -1.37
C PHE A 49 7.70 -9.89 -1.92
N GLN A 50 8.80 -9.99 -1.18
CA GLN A 50 10.09 -9.51 -1.65
C GLN A 50 10.59 -10.29 -2.88
N GLU A 51 10.42 -11.61 -2.91
CA GLU A 51 10.73 -12.45 -4.07
C GLU A 51 9.92 -12.03 -5.29
N PHE A 52 8.59 -11.86 -5.14
CA PHE A 52 7.72 -11.36 -6.21
C PHE A 52 8.21 -10.01 -6.74
N ILE A 53 8.44 -9.02 -5.85
CA ILE A 53 8.89 -7.69 -6.26
C ILE A 53 10.25 -7.75 -6.97
N GLN A 54 11.18 -8.58 -6.50
CA GLN A 54 12.48 -8.77 -7.15
C GLN A 54 12.34 -9.39 -8.55
N GLU A 55 11.46 -10.37 -8.71
CA GLU A 55 11.16 -10.97 -10.01
C GLU A 55 10.56 -9.92 -10.97
N GLN A 56 9.59 -9.13 -10.52
CA GLN A 56 9.01 -8.06 -11.35
C GLN A 56 10.07 -7.03 -11.76
N LYS A 57 10.99 -6.67 -10.87
CA LYS A 57 12.13 -5.80 -11.22
C LYS A 57 13.02 -6.41 -12.30
N LYS A 58 13.33 -7.71 -12.21
CA LYS A 58 14.09 -8.43 -13.25
C LYS A 58 13.36 -8.43 -14.59
N ASN A 59 12.03 -8.48 -14.56
CA ASN A 59 11.17 -8.39 -15.74
C ASN A 59 11.01 -6.95 -16.27
N GLY A 60 11.76 -5.98 -15.73
CA GLY A 60 11.78 -4.59 -16.21
C GLY A 60 10.68 -3.70 -15.65
N PHE A 61 9.90 -4.16 -14.66
CA PHE A 61 8.92 -3.31 -14.00
C PHE A 61 9.58 -2.30 -13.08
N LYS A 62 9.08 -1.05 -13.11
CA LYS A 62 9.37 -0.05 -12.10
C LYS A 62 8.40 -0.20 -10.93
N ILE A 63 8.93 -0.21 -9.72
CA ILE A 63 8.13 -0.44 -8.51
C ILE A 63 8.09 0.84 -7.71
N ILE A 64 6.93 1.47 -7.64
CA ILE A 64 6.73 2.72 -6.89
C ILE A 64 5.77 2.51 -5.74
N GLY A 65 5.98 3.24 -4.64
CA GLY A 65 5.05 3.26 -3.52
C GLY A 65 4.29 4.57 -3.44
N TYR A 66 3.04 4.48 -2.98
CA TYR A 66 2.22 5.65 -2.70
C TYR A 66 1.61 5.57 -1.30
N ALA A 67 1.76 6.66 -0.54
CA ALA A 67 1.18 6.82 0.79
C ALA A 67 0.46 8.17 0.93
N ARG A 68 -0.67 8.17 1.66
CA ARG A 68 -1.47 9.38 1.90
C ARG A 68 -1.84 9.52 3.36
N LYS A 69 -1.95 10.77 3.83
CA LYS A 69 -2.64 11.10 5.08
C LYS A 69 -3.79 12.09 4.88
N SER A 70 -4.89 11.80 5.60
CA SER A 70 -6.05 12.69 5.64
C SER A 70 -5.80 13.93 6.49
N PRO A 71 -6.46 15.06 6.17
CA PRO A 71 -6.58 16.16 7.10
C PRO A 71 -7.16 15.66 8.43
N GLY A 72 -6.67 16.21 9.53
CA GLY A 72 -7.18 15.92 10.86
C GLY A 72 -6.97 17.11 11.77
N GLU A 73 -7.81 17.24 12.80
CA GLU A 73 -7.79 18.36 13.75
C GLU A 73 -6.50 18.46 14.57
N LYS A 74 -5.69 17.38 14.62
CA LYS A 74 -4.54 17.26 15.51
C LYS A 74 -3.22 17.16 14.74
N ASP A 75 -2.40 18.17 14.97
CA ASP A 75 -0.94 18.20 14.95
C ASP A 75 -0.25 17.69 13.67
N THR A 76 0.26 18.64 12.89
CA THR A 76 1.11 18.43 11.70
C THR A 76 2.28 17.48 11.99
N GLU A 77 2.85 17.53 13.19
CA GLU A 77 3.98 16.67 13.57
C GLU A 77 3.57 15.19 13.64
N LYS A 78 2.42 14.90 14.26
CA LYS A 78 1.89 13.53 14.33
C LYS A 78 1.60 12.97 12.95
N ARG A 79 1.06 13.79 12.05
CA ARG A 79 0.78 13.41 10.66
C ARG A 79 2.08 13.11 9.91
N ALA A 80 3.09 13.98 10.02
CA ALA A 80 4.40 13.75 9.47
C ALA A 80 5.05 12.46 10.00
N ARG A 81 5.00 12.22 11.32
CA ARG A 81 5.52 10.99 11.93
C ARG A 81 4.87 9.73 11.35
N LEU A 82 3.54 9.73 11.23
CA LEU A 82 2.82 8.59 10.66
C LEU A 82 3.16 8.39 9.18
N LEU A 83 3.32 9.46 8.40
CA LEU A 83 3.69 9.37 7.00
C LEU A 83 5.11 8.84 6.83
N ARG A 84 6.08 9.28 7.66
CA ARG A 84 7.42 8.69 7.72
C ARG A 84 7.37 7.20 7.98
N THR A 85 6.58 6.75 8.95
CA THR A 85 6.40 5.30 9.21
C THR A 85 5.82 4.56 7.98
N MET A 86 4.93 5.19 7.22
CA MET A 86 4.40 4.59 5.99
C MET A 86 5.48 4.48 4.90
N ILE A 87 6.30 5.52 4.73
CA ILE A 87 7.46 5.51 3.82
C ILE A 87 8.44 4.40 4.20
N ASP A 88 8.80 4.31 5.49
CA ASP A 88 9.73 3.29 5.98
C ASP A 88 9.21 1.88 5.73
N LYS A 89 7.91 1.64 5.94
CA LYS A 89 7.27 0.36 5.63
C LYS A 89 7.35 0.04 4.14
N LEU A 90 7.00 0.98 3.28
CA LEU A 90 7.06 0.77 1.83
C LEU A 90 8.50 0.49 1.35
N LYS A 91 9.51 1.19 1.88
CA LYS A 91 10.92 0.95 1.53
C LYS A 91 11.45 -0.38 2.06
N SER A 92 11.20 -0.67 3.34
CA SER A 92 11.78 -1.85 4.01
C SER A 92 11.07 -3.15 3.67
N ARG A 93 9.73 -3.14 3.57
CA ARG A 93 8.91 -4.33 3.32
C ARG A 93 8.70 -4.57 1.84
N SER A 94 8.32 -3.53 1.11
CA SER A 94 7.91 -3.63 -0.29
C SER A 94 9.03 -3.38 -1.30
N LEU A 95 10.26 -3.12 -0.84
CA LEU A 95 11.46 -2.90 -1.66
C LEU A 95 11.24 -1.89 -2.81
N ILE A 96 10.45 -0.85 -2.59
CA ILE A 96 10.14 0.11 -3.67
C ILE A 96 11.35 0.93 -4.09
N GLN A 97 11.34 1.41 -5.34
CA GLN A 97 12.41 2.25 -5.91
C GLN A 97 12.18 3.72 -5.62
N ASN A 98 10.93 4.18 -5.77
CA ASN A 98 10.52 5.56 -5.50
C ASN A 98 9.24 5.58 -4.67
N VAL A 99 9.15 6.53 -3.73
CA VAL A 99 8.02 6.72 -2.83
C VAL A 99 7.41 8.09 -3.07
N PHE A 100 6.15 8.12 -3.46
CA PHE A 100 5.40 9.36 -3.58
C PHE A 100 4.39 9.46 -2.45
N VAL A 101 4.17 10.67 -1.95
CA VAL A 101 3.26 10.87 -0.83
C VAL A 101 2.33 12.05 -0.99
N SER A 102 1.16 11.93 -0.36
CA SER A 102 0.26 13.05 -0.12
C SER A 102 0.13 13.31 1.36
N GLU A 103 0.62 14.48 1.79
CA GLU A 103 0.70 14.80 3.20
C GLU A 103 -0.69 15.10 3.79
N CYS A 104 -1.55 15.78 3.03
CA CYS A 104 -2.85 16.25 3.49
C CYS A 104 -3.89 16.23 2.34
N SER A 105 -4.57 15.11 2.16
CA SER A 105 -5.69 15.03 1.21
C SER A 105 -6.72 14.02 1.68
N SER A 106 -7.99 14.16 1.30
CA SER A 106 -9.00 13.14 1.58
C SER A 106 -8.80 11.91 0.68
N ALA A 107 -9.29 10.76 1.15
CA ALA A 107 -9.24 9.53 0.36
C ALA A 107 -10.12 9.60 -0.88
N ASN A 108 -11.17 10.42 -0.79
CA ASN A 108 -12.16 10.62 -1.84
C ASN A 108 -11.80 11.79 -2.77
N ASP A 109 -10.74 12.55 -2.46
CA ASP A 109 -10.30 13.65 -3.32
C ASP A 109 -9.69 13.07 -4.59
N PRO A 110 -10.02 13.65 -5.77
CA PRO A 110 -9.42 13.26 -7.04
C PRO A 110 -7.89 13.29 -6.99
N LEU A 111 -7.20 12.27 -7.48
CA LEU A 111 -5.73 12.18 -7.39
C LEU A 111 -5.04 13.43 -7.96
N HIS A 112 -5.51 13.94 -9.09
CA HIS A 112 -4.95 15.12 -9.76
C HIS A 112 -5.09 16.44 -8.97
N LYS A 113 -6.00 16.49 -7.98
CA LYS A 113 -6.21 17.68 -7.12
C LYS A 113 -5.41 17.64 -5.82
N ARG A 114 -4.78 16.51 -5.49
CA ARG A 114 -4.05 16.34 -4.23
C ARG A 114 -2.76 17.18 -4.24
N ASP A 115 -2.40 17.66 -3.05
CA ASP A 115 -1.15 18.38 -2.77
C ASP A 115 -0.93 19.62 -3.66
N ALA A 116 -2.00 20.30 -4.06
CA ALA A 116 -1.91 21.52 -4.85
C ALA A 116 -1.14 22.63 -4.11
N GLY A 117 0.12 22.82 -4.47
CA GLY A 117 0.99 23.87 -3.90
C GLY A 117 1.82 23.44 -2.70
N GLN A 118 1.86 22.13 -2.35
CA GLN A 118 2.75 21.62 -1.31
C GLN A 118 4.12 21.24 -1.88
N VAL A 119 5.18 21.58 -1.13
CA VAL A 119 6.56 21.21 -1.43
C VAL A 119 6.83 19.86 -0.75
N GLY A 120 7.54 18.96 -1.42
CA GLY A 120 7.68 17.55 -1.08
C GLY A 120 8.00 17.22 0.38
N PHE A 121 7.83 15.94 0.74
CA PHE A 121 7.96 15.45 2.10
C PHE A 121 9.32 14.77 2.32
N GLU A 122 9.93 14.99 3.48
CA GLU A 122 11.23 14.39 3.81
C GLU A 122 11.18 12.86 3.76
N GLY A 123 12.09 12.27 2.97
CA GLY A 123 12.18 10.83 2.77
C GLY A 123 11.30 10.27 1.66
N ALA A 124 10.43 11.09 1.05
CA ALA A 124 9.73 10.77 -0.19
C ALA A 124 10.49 11.31 -1.41
N ASP A 125 10.28 10.67 -2.56
CA ASP A 125 10.80 11.08 -3.87
C ASP A 125 9.93 12.17 -4.52
N GLY A 126 8.72 12.40 -4.01
CA GLY A 126 7.85 13.47 -4.48
C GLY A 126 6.44 13.45 -3.89
N SER A 127 5.66 14.43 -4.31
CA SER A 127 4.22 14.57 -4.04
C SER A 127 3.37 13.70 -4.96
N THR A 128 2.03 13.75 -4.81
CA THR A 128 1.14 13.12 -5.80
C THR A 128 1.35 13.67 -7.21
N LYS A 129 1.67 14.95 -7.38
CA LYS A 129 1.90 15.52 -8.72
C LYS A 129 3.14 14.97 -9.39
N ASP A 130 4.22 14.85 -8.62
CA ASP A 130 5.47 14.26 -9.11
C ASP A 130 5.27 12.80 -9.52
N MET A 131 4.39 12.07 -8.81
CA MET A 131 3.98 10.72 -9.22
C MET A 131 3.26 10.73 -10.57
N LEU A 132 2.28 11.62 -10.75
CA LEU A 132 1.52 11.69 -12.01
C LEU A 132 2.42 12.06 -13.18
N GLU A 133 3.34 13.01 -12.98
CA GLU A 133 4.35 13.37 -13.98
C GLU A 133 5.28 12.19 -14.29
N PHE A 134 5.78 11.51 -13.26
CA PHE A 134 6.58 10.30 -13.41
C PHE A 134 5.86 9.23 -14.23
N LEU A 135 4.58 8.97 -13.94
CA LEU A 135 3.79 7.97 -14.66
C LEU A 135 3.54 8.36 -16.11
N LYS A 136 3.39 9.66 -16.39
CA LYS A 136 3.17 10.19 -17.74
C LYS A 136 4.40 10.05 -18.63
N VAL A 137 5.59 10.23 -18.07
CA VAL A 137 6.86 10.13 -18.82
C VAL A 137 7.45 8.72 -18.79
N SER A 138 6.96 7.82 -17.94
CA SER A 138 7.52 6.48 -17.81
C SER A 138 7.16 5.61 -19.02
N GLU A 139 8.18 5.22 -19.78
CA GLU A 139 8.05 4.21 -20.86
C GLU A 139 8.01 2.77 -20.31
N SER A 140 8.40 2.58 -19.05
CA SER A 140 8.42 1.26 -18.40
C SER A 140 7.10 1.00 -17.68
N LYS A 141 6.67 -0.27 -17.70
CA LYS A 141 5.53 -0.73 -16.91
C LYS A 141 5.79 -0.52 -15.42
N VAL A 142 4.77 -0.06 -14.71
CA VAL A 142 4.82 0.35 -13.30
C VAL A 142 3.92 -0.56 -12.47
N ILE A 143 4.43 -0.96 -11.31
CA ILE A 143 3.64 -1.55 -10.23
C ILE A 143 3.52 -0.52 -9.12
N LEU A 144 2.29 -0.15 -8.81
CA LEU A 144 1.95 0.81 -7.78
C LEU A 144 1.63 0.09 -6.47
N VAL A 145 2.44 0.28 -5.44
CA VAL A 145 2.26 -0.34 -4.12
C VAL A 145 1.66 0.65 -3.13
N THR A 146 0.64 0.22 -2.39
CA THR A 146 0.05 0.99 -1.28
C THR A 146 -0.14 0.11 -0.06
N LEU A 147 -0.21 0.71 1.13
CA LEU A 147 -0.34 -0.03 2.40
C LEU A 147 -1.79 -0.43 2.71
N ASP A 148 -2.76 0.28 2.12
CA ASP A 148 -4.17 0.01 2.25
C ASP A 148 -4.95 0.63 1.08
N TYR A 149 -6.18 0.19 0.88
CA TYR A 149 -7.00 0.68 -0.22
C TYR A 149 -7.23 2.20 -0.16
N ALA A 150 -7.63 2.69 1.01
CA ALA A 150 -7.84 4.11 1.23
C ALA A 150 -6.54 4.93 1.18
N GLY A 151 -5.37 4.29 1.32
CA GLY A 151 -4.06 4.92 1.12
C GLY A 151 -3.86 5.36 -0.32
N LEU A 152 -4.39 4.61 -1.27
CA LEU A 152 -4.45 5.00 -2.68
C LEU A 152 -5.66 5.91 -2.96
N SER A 153 -6.88 5.40 -2.85
CA SER A 153 -8.11 6.16 -3.09
C SER A 153 -9.33 5.42 -2.55
N THR A 154 -10.38 6.16 -2.19
CA THR A 154 -11.73 5.60 -2.01
C THR A 154 -12.70 6.06 -3.08
N ASN A 155 -12.27 6.95 -3.98
CA ASN A 155 -13.06 7.37 -5.12
C ASN A 155 -12.80 6.40 -6.27
N VAL A 156 -13.73 5.45 -6.45
CA VAL A 156 -13.63 4.38 -7.45
C VAL A 156 -13.64 4.92 -8.88
N GLU A 157 -14.49 5.91 -9.16
CA GLU A 157 -14.59 6.49 -10.50
C GLU A 157 -13.30 7.25 -10.88
N ASP A 158 -12.78 8.07 -9.98
CA ASP A 158 -11.49 8.75 -10.19
C ASP A 158 -10.32 7.76 -10.29
N LEU A 159 -10.36 6.65 -9.55
CA LEU A 159 -9.35 5.59 -9.66
C LEU A 159 -9.42 4.89 -11.03
N LYS A 160 -10.62 4.63 -11.57
CA LYS A 160 -10.79 4.10 -12.94
C LYS A 160 -10.28 5.08 -13.98
N GLU A 161 -10.59 6.37 -13.85
CA GLU A 161 -10.08 7.43 -14.74
C GLU A 161 -8.56 7.50 -14.71
N PHE A 162 -7.95 7.52 -13.51
CA PHE A 162 -6.51 7.46 -13.32
C PHE A 162 -5.87 6.26 -14.04
N LEU A 163 -6.41 5.04 -13.86
CA LEU A 163 -5.86 3.85 -14.50
C LEU A 163 -6.04 3.84 -16.03
N ARG A 164 -7.02 4.58 -16.57
CA ARG A 164 -7.18 4.77 -18.02
C ARG A 164 -6.19 5.80 -18.56
N GLU A 165 -5.95 6.88 -17.83
CA GLU A 165 -5.04 7.96 -18.24
C GLU A 165 -3.57 7.50 -18.20
N TYR A 166 -3.18 6.75 -17.16
CA TYR A 166 -1.80 6.33 -16.93
C TYR A 166 -1.62 4.84 -17.28
N GLU A 167 -1.58 4.54 -18.58
CA GLU A 167 -1.40 3.17 -19.10
C GLU A 167 -0.10 2.49 -18.65
N SER A 168 0.90 3.28 -18.21
CA SER A 168 2.14 2.76 -17.63
C SER A 168 1.89 1.96 -16.35
N VAL A 169 0.78 2.17 -15.62
CA VAL A 169 0.43 1.39 -14.42
C VAL A 169 -0.16 0.03 -14.82
N GLU A 170 0.63 -1.03 -14.71
CA GLU A 170 0.16 -2.39 -15.05
C GLU A 170 -0.57 -3.05 -13.87
N LYS A 171 -0.08 -2.83 -12.66
CA LYS A 171 -0.56 -3.51 -11.45
C LYS A 171 -0.63 -2.57 -10.26
N VAL A 172 -1.63 -2.78 -9.41
CA VAL A 172 -1.75 -2.15 -8.09
C VAL A 172 -1.64 -3.24 -7.03
N VAL A 173 -0.80 -3.03 -6.02
CA VAL A 173 -0.62 -3.97 -4.90
C VAL A 173 -1.04 -3.29 -3.61
N ALA A 174 -1.93 -3.95 -2.87
CA ALA A 174 -2.32 -3.54 -1.52
C ALA A 174 -1.63 -4.42 -0.48
N ASP A 175 -0.62 -3.86 0.18
CA ASP A 175 0.20 -4.51 1.21
C ASP A 175 -0.36 -4.22 2.61
N ARG A 176 -1.37 -5.01 2.97
CA ARG A 176 -2.25 -4.80 4.12
C ARG A 176 -1.74 -5.39 5.44
N LEU A 177 -0.46 -5.78 5.52
CA LEU A 177 0.12 -6.23 6.79
C LEU A 177 0.10 -5.11 7.85
N PRO A 178 -0.23 -5.40 9.12
CA PRO A 178 -0.50 -6.73 9.70
C PRO A 178 -1.96 -7.19 9.65
N VAL A 179 -2.86 -6.40 9.05
CA VAL A 179 -4.30 -6.69 9.07
C VAL A 179 -4.61 -7.99 8.33
N LYS A 180 -3.92 -8.23 7.22
CA LYS A 180 -4.01 -9.47 6.45
C LYS A 180 -2.62 -9.82 5.91
N PRO A 181 -2.06 -11.02 6.21
CA PRO A 181 -0.81 -11.50 5.64
C PRO A 181 -1.04 -12.08 4.22
N GLU A 182 -1.80 -11.36 3.40
CA GLU A 182 -2.10 -11.76 2.02
C GLU A 182 -1.83 -10.58 1.09
N MET A 183 -1.22 -10.89 -0.05
CA MET A 183 -0.82 -9.89 -1.02
C MET A 183 -1.95 -9.80 -2.03
N GLU A 184 -2.66 -8.67 -2.03
CA GLU A 184 -3.71 -8.44 -3.01
C GLU A 184 -3.11 -7.67 -4.19
N ILE A 185 -2.82 -8.40 -5.27
CA ILE A 185 -2.37 -7.84 -6.54
C ILE A 185 -3.58 -7.70 -7.46
N PHE A 186 -3.74 -6.51 -8.02
CA PHE A 186 -4.75 -6.22 -9.01
C PHE A 186 -4.08 -5.79 -10.31
N ASN A 187 -4.36 -6.50 -11.41
CA ASN A 187 -3.99 -6.01 -12.73
C ASN A 187 -4.89 -4.80 -13.09
N ARG A 188 -4.35 -3.87 -13.87
CA ARG A 188 -5.06 -2.69 -14.35
C ARG A 188 -6.41 -3.05 -14.98
N GLU A 189 -6.42 -4.04 -15.88
CA GLU A 189 -7.64 -4.52 -16.55
C GLU A 189 -8.68 -5.04 -15.56
N THR A 190 -8.24 -5.73 -14.49
CA THR A 190 -9.15 -6.23 -13.45
C THR A 190 -9.81 -5.07 -12.71
N LEU A 191 -9.06 -4.04 -12.33
CA LEU A 191 -9.63 -2.85 -11.69
C LEU A 191 -10.57 -2.04 -12.60
N LEU A 192 -10.41 -2.15 -13.92
CA LEU A 192 -11.26 -1.46 -14.90
C LEU A 192 -12.54 -2.22 -15.24
N LEU A 193 -12.53 -3.56 -15.14
CA LEU A 193 -13.62 -4.42 -15.62
C LEU A 193 -14.39 -5.16 -14.52
N ASP A 194 -13.74 -5.45 -13.40
CA ASP A 194 -14.32 -6.22 -12.29
C ASP A 194 -14.79 -5.28 -11.17
N GLU A 195 -16.11 -5.12 -11.06
CA GLU A 195 -16.74 -4.28 -10.03
C GLU A 195 -16.49 -4.79 -8.60
N ASP A 196 -16.31 -6.10 -8.41
CA ASP A 196 -16.00 -6.67 -7.09
C ASP A 196 -14.55 -6.36 -6.68
N ALA A 197 -13.63 -6.33 -7.64
CA ALA A 197 -12.24 -5.97 -7.39
C ALA A 197 -12.10 -4.49 -7.02
N ILE A 198 -12.70 -3.59 -7.82
CA ILE A 198 -12.58 -2.15 -7.60
C ILE A 198 -13.39 -1.66 -6.39
N SER A 199 -14.52 -2.30 -6.06
CA SER A 199 -15.33 -1.93 -4.88
C SER A 199 -14.59 -2.14 -3.55
N LYS A 200 -13.51 -2.94 -3.52
CA LYS A 200 -12.62 -3.03 -2.36
C LYS A 200 -11.99 -1.67 -1.99
N PHE A 201 -11.84 -0.77 -2.96
CA PHE A 201 -11.36 0.59 -2.73
C PHE A 201 -12.42 1.50 -2.12
N ASP A 202 -13.71 1.22 -2.32
CA ASP A 202 -14.81 1.86 -1.58
C ASP A 202 -14.98 1.26 -0.17
N CYS A 203 -13.91 1.32 0.62
CA CYS A 203 -13.84 0.69 1.93
C CYS A 203 -14.35 1.58 3.08
N ARG A 204 -14.76 2.82 2.81
CA ARG A 204 -15.25 3.78 3.83
C ARG A 204 -16.76 3.92 3.79
N LYS A 205 -17.47 2.85 4.14
CA LYS A 205 -18.91 2.92 4.42
C LYS A 205 -19.14 3.69 5.71
N ARG A 206 -20.08 4.65 5.72
CA ARG A 206 -20.45 5.38 6.95
C ARG A 206 -20.80 4.37 8.04
N SER A 207 -20.39 4.66 9.27
CA SER A 207 -20.88 3.91 10.42
C SER A 207 -22.41 3.90 10.38
N VAL A 208 -23.02 2.72 10.44
CA VAL A 208 -24.47 2.60 10.57
C VAL A 208 -24.85 3.33 11.86
N GLN A 209 -25.70 4.34 11.75
CA GLN A 209 -26.21 5.07 12.89
C GLN A 209 -26.98 4.07 13.77
N ARG A 210 -26.45 3.77 14.96
CA ARG A 210 -27.00 2.72 15.85
C ARG A 210 -28.16 3.20 16.74
N SER A 211 -28.60 4.44 16.58
CA SER A 211 -29.72 5.03 17.32
C SER A 211 -30.26 6.25 16.60
N LEU A 212 -31.59 6.38 16.54
CA LEU A 212 -32.30 7.57 16.06
C LEU A 212 -32.05 8.77 16.97
#